data_AF-A0A366IEC1-F1
#
_entry.id   AF-A0A366IEC1-F1
#
_cell.length_a   1.000
_cell.length_b   1.000
_cell.length_c   1.000
_cell.angle_alpha   90.00
_cell.angle_beta   90.00
_cell.angle_gamma   90.00
#
_symmetry.space_group_name_H-M   'P 1'
#
loop_
_entity.id
_entity.type
_entity.pdbx_description
1 polymer ?
#
loop_
_entity_poly.entity_id
_entity_poly.type
_entity_poly.pdbx_seq_one_letter_code
_entity_poly.pdbx_strand_id
1 'polypeptide(L)'
;MNFELGIVGWLIVGAVLVLALLSSFLLGARVGARRIQRRSRELVRTAESTAEANPTHRYRAALIINPTKTDAGQLASTAEAICRYEGWAPPLVLETTIEDSGRAAATAALDEGVDVVIAAGGDGTVRAVAGALTGTSTPMGIVPLGTGNLLARNIDLVLDKTEWALRIALWGRNRSIDVGQAQIAEDGDTHVFTVMTGLGFDAAVMADTSSELKTKLGWLAYVEAGSRKLVGKPSHVKITFDDDYRISARVRSVLGGNCGRLQGGIQLLPDAVIDDGLLDVLIVSPKNLGQWVGVVASVIGGKASKGLHTESRKCQKVVIETHEEVDVQFDGDPVGRSTYLAMQVLPSALRVRVPTTEQRKQIRAGAWPV
;
A
#
# COMPACT_ATOMS: atom_id res chain seq x y z
N MET A 1 45.88 -18.40 31.74
CA MET A 1 46.24 -17.02 31.35
C MET A 1 45.05 -16.51 30.54
N ASN A 2 44.04 -15.95 31.23
CA ASN A 2 42.78 -15.56 30.61
C ASN A 2 42.92 -14.12 30.14
N PHE A 3 42.88 -13.91 28.82
CA PHE A 3 42.74 -12.59 28.24
C PHE A 3 41.30 -12.13 28.46
N GLU A 4 41.07 -11.29 29.48
CA GLU A 4 39.84 -10.51 29.53
C GLU A 4 39.90 -9.45 28.42
N LEU A 5 39.11 -9.68 27.37
CA LEU A 5 38.85 -8.65 26.36
C LEU A 5 38.07 -7.53 27.05
N GLY A 6 38.77 -6.44 27.36
CA GLY A 6 38.15 -5.19 27.78
C GLY A 6 37.14 -4.68 26.74
N ILE A 7 36.32 -3.71 27.12
CA ILE A 7 35.21 -3.14 26.33
C ILE A 7 35.62 -2.81 24.88
N VAL A 8 36.85 -2.34 24.66
CA VAL A 8 37.41 -2.05 23.34
C VAL A 8 37.57 -3.30 22.46
N GLY A 9 37.94 -4.43 23.03
CA GLY A 9 38.06 -5.71 22.33
C GLY A 9 36.70 -6.23 21.83
N TRP A 10 35.65 -6.07 22.63
CA TRP A 10 34.29 -6.43 22.23
C TRP A 10 33.72 -5.50 21.14
N LEU A 11 34.07 -4.22 21.14
CA LEU A 11 33.69 -3.29 20.08
C LEU A 11 34.32 -3.65 18.73
N ILE A 12 35.59 -4.08 18.73
CA ILE A 12 36.29 -4.51 17.51
C ILE A 12 35.66 -5.80 16.95
N VAL A 13 35.35 -6.77 17.81
CA VAL A 13 34.67 -8.02 17.38
C VAL A 13 33.27 -7.72 16.83
N GLY A 14 32.52 -6.81 17.46
CA GLY A 14 31.22 -6.35 16.97
C GLY A 14 31.29 -5.68 15.59
N ALA A 15 32.25 -4.79 15.37
CA ALA A 15 32.44 -4.12 14.08
C ALA A 15 32.79 -5.10 12.95
N VAL A 16 33.64 -6.10 13.22
CA VAL A 16 34.00 -7.14 12.25
C VAL A 16 32.80 -8.00 11.87
N LEU A 17 31.95 -8.36 12.83
CA LEU A 17 30.72 -9.14 12.58
C LEU A 17 29.69 -8.35 11.76
N VAL A 18 29.52 -7.06 12.03
CA VAL A 18 28.63 -6.18 11.25
C VAL A 18 29.13 -6.04 9.81
N LEU A 19 30.43 -5.86 9.60
CA LEU A 19 31.02 -5.79 8.26
C LEU A 19 30.87 -7.11 7.49
N ALA A 20 31.04 -8.26 8.16
CA ALA A 20 30.84 -9.58 7.56
C ALA A 20 29.38 -9.83 7.15
N LEU A 21 28.42 -9.38 7.98
CA LEU A 21 26.99 -9.46 7.69
C LEU A 21 26.59 -8.52 6.53
N LEU A 22 27.10 -7.29 6.51
CA LEU A 22 26.89 -6.34 5.42
C LEU A 22 27.48 -6.86 4.09
N SER A 23 28.69 -7.43 4.11
CA SER A 23 29.28 -8.03 2.91
C SER A 23 28.50 -9.24 2.42
N SER A 24 27.98 -10.07 3.33
CA SER A 24 27.16 -11.24 2.96
C SER A 24 25.81 -10.83 2.39
N PHE A 25 25.20 -9.78 2.95
CA PHE A 25 23.96 -9.19 2.44
C PHE A 25 24.14 -8.56 1.05
N LEU A 26 25.21 -7.77 0.84
CA LEU A 26 25.53 -7.18 -0.46
C LEU A 26 25.88 -8.25 -1.52
N LEU A 27 26.56 -9.32 -1.12
CA LEU A 27 26.85 -10.45 -2.01
C LEU A 27 25.56 -11.21 -2.36
N GLY A 28 24.68 -11.45 -1.39
CA GLY A 28 23.36 -12.05 -1.59
C GLY A 28 22.47 -11.23 -2.52
N ALA A 29 22.44 -9.90 -2.34
CA ALA A 29 21.70 -8.97 -3.20
C ALA A 29 22.24 -8.95 -4.64
N ARG A 30 23.57 -8.94 -4.83
CA ARG A 30 24.19 -8.99 -6.16
C ARG A 30 23.98 -10.33 -6.87
N VAL A 31 24.05 -11.44 -6.15
CA VAL A 31 23.79 -12.78 -6.71
C VAL A 31 22.31 -12.93 -7.07
N GLY A 32 21.40 -12.42 -6.23
CA GLY A 32 19.97 -12.35 -6.51
C GLY A 32 19.66 -11.54 -7.77
N ALA A 33 20.20 -10.32 -7.88
CA ALA A 33 20.03 -9.45 -9.04
C ALA A 33 20.55 -10.10 -10.34
N ARG A 34 21.75 -10.72 -10.31
CA ARG A 34 22.31 -11.44 -11.47
C ARG A 34 21.50 -12.66 -11.88
N ARG A 35 20.87 -13.36 -10.93
CA ARG A 35 20.03 -14.53 -11.20
C ARG A 35 18.71 -14.13 -11.87
N ILE A 36 18.11 -13.02 -11.42
CA ILE A 36 16.93 -12.40 -12.04
C ILE A 36 17.26 -11.93 -13.48
N GLN A 37 18.43 -11.32 -13.67
CA GLN A 37 18.86 -10.83 -14.98
C GLN A 37 19.20 -11.95 -15.99
N ARG A 38 19.68 -13.11 -15.51
CA ARG A 38 19.88 -14.29 -16.38
C ARG A 38 18.55 -14.96 -16.76
N ARG A 39 17.63 -15.11 -15.80
CA ARG A 39 16.32 -15.72 -16.05
C ARG A 39 15.43 -14.89 -16.97
N SER A 40 15.42 -13.57 -16.81
CA SER A 40 14.71 -12.67 -17.74
C SER A 40 15.21 -12.82 -19.18
N ARG A 41 16.52 -12.96 -19.39
CA ARG A 41 17.08 -13.23 -20.73
C ARG A 41 16.71 -14.60 -21.30
N GLU A 42 16.59 -15.62 -20.46
CA GLU A 42 16.12 -16.94 -20.89
C GLU A 42 14.64 -16.90 -21.29
N LEU A 43 13.79 -16.21 -20.53
CA LEU A 43 12.37 -16.03 -20.86
C LEU A 43 12.16 -15.26 -22.16
N VAL A 44 12.94 -14.19 -22.40
CA VAL A 44 12.92 -13.45 -23.68
C VAL A 44 13.25 -14.37 -24.85
N ARG A 45 14.28 -15.21 -24.73
CA ARG A 45 14.67 -16.17 -25.79
C ARG A 45 13.63 -17.26 -26.03
N THR A 46 12.99 -17.78 -24.99
CA THR A 46 11.93 -18.79 -25.13
C THR A 46 10.66 -18.18 -25.75
N ALA A 47 10.32 -16.94 -25.39
CA ALA A 47 9.22 -16.19 -25.98
C ALA A 47 9.45 -15.87 -27.47
N GLU A 48 10.68 -15.50 -27.85
CA GLU A 48 11.06 -15.32 -29.26
C GLU A 48 10.86 -16.60 -30.09
N SER A 49 11.16 -17.77 -29.53
CA SER A 49 10.97 -19.07 -30.20
C SER A 49 9.51 -19.51 -30.31
N THR A 50 8.59 -18.97 -29.52
CA THR A 50 7.15 -19.33 -29.54
C THR A 50 6.28 -18.34 -30.32
N ALA A 51 6.77 -17.11 -30.55
CA ALA A 51 6.05 -16.05 -31.22
C ALA A 51 5.87 -16.25 -32.75
N GLU A 52 6.65 -17.13 -33.40
CA GLU A 52 6.51 -17.39 -34.84
C GLU A 52 5.24 -18.16 -35.24
N ALA A 53 4.38 -18.57 -34.28
CA ALA A 53 3.33 -19.56 -34.53
C ALA A 53 1.86 -19.10 -34.50
N ASN A 54 1.47 -17.86 -34.14
CA ASN A 54 0.05 -17.46 -34.24
C ASN A 54 -0.26 -15.95 -34.06
N PRO A 55 -0.81 -15.23 -35.07
CA PRO A 55 -1.03 -13.79 -34.97
C PRO A 55 -2.52 -13.42 -34.83
N THR A 56 -3.17 -13.80 -33.73
CA THR A 56 -4.41 -13.11 -33.28
C THR A 56 -4.40 -12.98 -31.76
N HIS A 57 -3.71 -11.96 -31.25
CA HIS A 57 -3.78 -11.64 -29.83
C HIS A 57 -5.20 -11.16 -29.49
N ARG A 58 -5.87 -11.88 -28.58
CA ARG A 58 -7.26 -11.58 -28.20
C ARG A 58 -7.39 -10.46 -27.14
N TYR A 59 -6.31 -10.17 -26.41
CA TYR A 59 -6.32 -9.24 -25.29
C TYR A 59 -5.09 -8.33 -25.30
N ARG A 60 -5.22 -7.09 -24.80
CA ARG A 60 -4.14 -6.11 -24.65
C ARG A 60 -4.15 -5.53 -23.24
N ALA A 61 -2.98 -5.47 -22.62
CA ALA A 61 -2.80 -4.80 -21.33
C ALA A 61 -2.21 -3.40 -21.54
N ALA A 62 -2.48 -2.47 -20.62
CA ALA A 62 -1.65 -1.29 -20.42
C ALA A 62 -0.81 -1.45 -19.16
N LEU A 63 0.46 -1.07 -19.21
CA LEU A 63 1.38 -1.08 -18.09
C LEU A 63 1.79 0.36 -17.78
N ILE A 64 1.35 0.86 -16.63
CA ILE A 64 1.67 2.20 -16.13
C ILE A 64 2.83 2.06 -15.15
N ILE A 65 4.00 2.57 -15.52
CA ILE A 65 5.25 2.40 -14.78
C ILE A 65 5.63 3.69 -14.09
N ASN A 66 5.94 3.61 -12.79
CA ASN A 66 6.66 4.67 -12.12
C ASN A 66 8.19 4.46 -12.28
N PRO A 67 8.87 5.24 -13.15
CA PRO A 67 10.29 5.03 -13.46
C PRO A 67 11.22 5.32 -12.27
N THR A 68 10.74 5.99 -11.22
CA THR A 68 11.54 6.25 -10.01
C THR A 68 11.67 5.03 -9.11
N LYS A 69 10.85 3.99 -9.31
CA LYS A 69 10.78 2.79 -8.46
C LYS A 69 11.47 1.57 -9.06
N THR A 70 11.77 1.59 -10.36
CA THR A 70 12.34 0.45 -11.08
C THR A 70 12.98 0.89 -12.40
N ASP A 71 13.78 0.01 -13.01
CA ASP A 71 14.17 0.16 -14.41
C ASP A 71 12.94 -0.08 -15.31
N ALA A 72 12.39 1.01 -15.84
CA ALA A 72 11.18 0.97 -16.67
C ALA A 72 11.38 0.13 -17.94
N GLY A 73 12.55 0.21 -18.58
CA GLY A 73 12.88 -0.55 -19.79
C GLY A 73 12.95 -2.05 -19.52
N GLN A 74 13.58 -2.45 -18.41
CA GLN A 74 13.64 -3.85 -18.00
C GLN A 74 12.24 -4.38 -17.65
N LEU A 75 11.43 -3.61 -16.92
CA LEU A 75 10.08 -4.03 -16.56
C LEU A 75 9.17 -4.14 -17.79
N ALA A 76 9.23 -3.17 -18.70
CA ALA A 76 8.50 -3.20 -19.96
C ALA A 76 8.86 -4.44 -20.80
N SER A 77 10.16 -4.72 -20.95
CA SER A 77 10.65 -5.91 -21.68
C SER A 77 10.16 -7.22 -21.03
N THR A 78 10.14 -7.26 -19.69
CA THR A 78 9.66 -8.43 -18.94
C THR A 78 8.15 -8.60 -19.13
N ALA A 79 7.38 -7.53 -19.05
CA ALA A 79 5.94 -7.56 -19.26
C ALA A 79 5.58 -7.94 -20.69
N GLU A 80 6.32 -7.46 -21.69
CA GLU A 80 6.16 -7.85 -23.09
C GLU A 80 6.42 -9.34 -23.31
N ALA A 81 7.50 -9.88 -22.77
CA ALA A 81 7.79 -11.31 -22.84
C ALA A 81 6.69 -12.16 -22.18
N ILE A 82 6.22 -11.76 -21.00
CA ILE A 82 5.12 -12.44 -20.30
C ILE A 82 3.82 -12.33 -21.09
N CYS A 83 3.46 -11.15 -21.62
CA CYS A 83 2.25 -10.98 -22.43
C CYS A 83 2.29 -11.92 -23.64
N ARG A 84 3.40 -11.95 -24.39
CA ARG A 84 3.55 -12.86 -25.53
C ARG A 84 3.41 -14.33 -25.13
N TYR A 85 4.12 -14.76 -24.08
CA TYR A 85 4.04 -16.13 -23.58
C TYR A 85 2.62 -16.53 -23.16
N GLU A 86 1.89 -15.59 -22.58
CA GLU A 86 0.51 -15.78 -22.11
C GLU A 86 -0.54 -15.55 -23.22
N GLY A 87 -0.14 -15.29 -24.46
CA GLY A 87 -1.04 -15.10 -25.62
C GLY A 87 -1.67 -13.70 -25.73
N TRP A 88 -1.20 -12.73 -24.95
CA TRP A 88 -1.59 -11.32 -25.01
C TRP A 88 -0.78 -10.53 -26.03
N ALA A 89 -1.35 -9.46 -26.56
CA ALA A 89 -0.64 -8.49 -27.38
C ALA A 89 0.47 -7.82 -26.54
N PRO A 90 1.53 -7.29 -27.19
CA PRO A 90 2.49 -6.43 -26.50
C PRO A 90 1.76 -5.31 -25.73
N PRO A 91 2.11 -5.08 -24.45
CA PRO A 91 1.39 -4.13 -23.63
C PRO A 91 1.60 -2.70 -24.12
N LEU A 92 0.59 -1.85 -23.97
CA LEU A 92 0.76 -0.40 -24.05
C LEU A 92 1.54 0.06 -22.83
N VAL A 93 2.78 0.53 -23.01
CA VAL A 93 3.61 1.00 -21.89
C VAL A 93 3.50 2.52 -21.77
N LEU A 94 3.13 2.99 -20.58
CA LEU A 94 2.99 4.40 -20.25
C LEU A 94 3.76 4.67 -18.97
N GLU A 95 4.48 5.79 -18.89
CA GLU A 95 5.22 6.18 -17.69
C GLU A 95 4.49 7.29 -16.93
N THR A 96 4.59 7.26 -15.60
CA THR A 96 4.15 8.37 -14.74
C THR A 96 5.16 9.50 -14.78
N THR A 97 4.74 10.72 -14.47
CA THR A 97 5.64 11.87 -14.26
C THR A 97 5.69 12.25 -12.78
N ILE A 98 6.48 13.29 -12.46
CA ILE A 98 6.51 13.85 -11.10
C ILE A 98 5.16 14.51 -10.77
N GLU A 99 4.56 15.16 -11.77
CA GLU A 99 3.32 15.92 -11.68
C GLU A 99 2.08 15.03 -11.76
N ASP A 100 2.18 13.89 -12.46
CA ASP A 100 1.10 12.91 -12.57
C ASP A 100 1.58 11.52 -12.17
N SER A 101 1.11 11.05 -11.01
CA SER A 101 1.37 9.71 -10.48
C SER A 101 0.74 8.57 -11.29
N GLY A 102 0.03 8.85 -12.38
CA GLY A 102 -0.43 7.86 -13.36
C GLY A 102 -1.90 7.99 -13.75
N ARG A 103 -2.60 9.06 -13.37
CA ARG A 103 -4.02 9.25 -13.66
C ARG A 103 -4.27 9.53 -15.14
N ALA A 104 -3.47 10.39 -15.77
CA ALA A 104 -3.58 10.67 -17.20
C ALA A 104 -3.15 9.45 -18.02
N ALA A 105 -2.08 8.76 -17.62
CA ALA A 105 -1.67 7.49 -18.23
C ALA A 105 -2.79 6.43 -18.17
N ALA A 106 -3.47 6.29 -17.03
CA ALA A 106 -4.60 5.37 -16.89
C ALA A 106 -5.80 5.79 -17.75
N THR A 107 -6.07 7.08 -17.86
CA THR A 107 -7.14 7.60 -18.73
C THR A 107 -6.82 7.29 -20.21
N ALA A 108 -5.60 7.57 -20.66
CA ALA A 108 -5.16 7.24 -22.02
C ALA A 108 -5.23 5.73 -22.32
N ALA A 109 -4.91 4.88 -21.34
CA ALA A 109 -5.06 3.44 -21.47
C ALA A 109 -6.53 3.00 -21.63
N LEU A 110 -7.46 3.65 -20.91
CA LEU A 110 -8.89 3.38 -21.06
C LEU A 110 -9.41 3.80 -22.43
N ASP A 111 -8.96 4.95 -22.95
CA ASP A 111 -9.32 5.44 -24.28
C ASP A 111 -8.84 4.49 -25.40
N GLU A 112 -7.73 3.81 -25.18
CA GLU A 112 -7.18 2.76 -26.05
C GLU A 112 -7.93 1.41 -25.97
N GLY A 113 -8.93 1.29 -25.09
CA GLY A 113 -9.79 0.11 -24.99
C GLY A 113 -9.09 -1.16 -24.50
N VAL A 114 -8.05 -1.04 -23.66
CA VAL A 114 -7.32 -2.19 -23.13
C VAL A 114 -8.17 -3.05 -22.18
N ASP A 115 -7.86 -4.35 -22.12
CA ASP A 115 -8.58 -5.34 -21.30
C ASP A 115 -8.17 -5.32 -19.82
N VAL A 116 -7.02 -4.73 -19.49
CA VAL A 116 -6.52 -4.54 -18.12
C VAL A 116 -5.54 -3.37 -18.08
N VAL A 117 -5.63 -2.56 -17.02
CA VAL A 117 -4.63 -1.53 -16.72
C VAL A 117 -3.81 -1.98 -15.51
N ILE A 118 -2.48 -2.06 -15.66
CA ILE A 118 -1.56 -2.56 -14.66
C ILE A 118 -0.81 -1.38 -14.05
N ALA A 119 -1.04 -1.10 -12.76
CA ALA A 119 -0.27 -0.11 -12.00
C ALA A 119 1.01 -0.73 -11.46
N ALA A 120 2.16 -0.36 -12.02
CA ALA A 120 3.48 -0.77 -11.57
C ALA A 120 4.18 0.38 -10.83
N GLY A 121 4.03 0.41 -9.51
CA GLY A 121 4.52 1.52 -8.70
C GLY A 121 4.28 1.33 -7.20
N GLY A 122 4.43 2.43 -6.45
CA GLY A 122 4.06 2.50 -5.04
C GLY A 122 2.60 2.89 -4.83
N ASP A 123 2.23 3.17 -3.57
CA ASP A 123 0.85 3.45 -3.16
C ASP A 123 0.23 4.65 -3.90
N GLY A 124 0.98 5.74 -4.10
CA GLY A 124 0.50 6.90 -4.87
C GLY A 124 0.17 6.57 -6.34
N THR A 125 0.97 5.74 -7.00
CA THR A 125 0.68 5.28 -8.37
C THR A 125 -0.55 4.37 -8.41
N VAL A 126 -0.65 3.44 -7.45
CA VAL A 126 -1.83 2.57 -7.30
C VAL A 126 -3.09 3.40 -7.07
N ARG A 127 -3.06 4.39 -6.17
CA ARG A 127 -4.18 5.30 -5.90
C ARG A 127 -4.57 6.13 -7.12
N ALA A 128 -3.61 6.68 -7.86
CA ALA A 128 -3.88 7.48 -9.05
C ALA A 128 -4.56 6.65 -10.16
N VAL A 129 -4.05 5.45 -10.43
CA VAL A 129 -4.64 4.53 -11.41
C VAL A 129 -6.01 4.04 -10.94
N ALA A 130 -6.16 3.68 -9.66
CA ALA A 130 -7.46 3.33 -9.07
C ALA A 130 -8.49 4.45 -9.26
N GLY A 131 -8.09 5.70 -9.09
CA GLY A 131 -8.97 6.86 -9.30
C GLY A 131 -9.47 6.99 -10.73
N ALA A 132 -8.62 6.76 -11.72
CA ALA A 132 -9.03 6.76 -13.12
C ALA A 132 -9.95 5.57 -13.48
N LEU A 133 -9.74 4.41 -12.85
CA LEU A 133 -10.51 3.19 -13.12
C LEU A 133 -11.81 3.07 -12.29
N THR A 134 -11.99 3.93 -11.28
CA THR A 134 -13.19 3.91 -10.43
C THR A 134 -14.44 4.14 -11.28
N GLY A 135 -15.43 3.26 -11.13
CA GLY A 135 -16.68 3.27 -11.91
C GLY A 135 -16.58 2.63 -13.29
N THR A 136 -15.38 2.21 -13.73
CA THR A 136 -15.19 1.53 -15.02
C THR A 136 -15.33 0.02 -14.90
N SER A 137 -15.53 -0.66 -16.04
CA SER A 137 -15.53 -2.13 -16.09
C SER A 137 -14.14 -2.74 -16.27
N THR A 138 -13.12 -1.93 -16.58
CA THR A 138 -11.76 -2.37 -16.87
C THR A 138 -11.05 -2.77 -15.58
N PRO A 139 -10.56 -4.02 -15.46
CA PRO A 139 -9.88 -4.45 -14.26
C PRO A 139 -8.50 -3.79 -14.11
N MET A 140 -8.12 -3.58 -12.86
CA MET A 140 -6.82 -3.09 -12.45
C MET A 140 -5.93 -4.25 -12.01
N GLY A 141 -4.76 -4.38 -12.64
CA GLY A 141 -3.63 -5.18 -12.15
C GLY A 141 -2.70 -4.33 -11.29
N ILE A 142 -1.96 -4.96 -10.38
CA ILE A 142 -0.98 -4.27 -9.52
C ILE A 142 0.36 -5.02 -9.62
N VAL A 143 1.43 -4.28 -9.88
CA VAL A 143 2.80 -4.73 -9.68
C VAL A 143 3.38 -3.87 -8.55
N PRO A 144 3.47 -4.41 -7.32
CA PRO A 144 3.87 -3.64 -6.16
C PRO A 144 5.38 -3.35 -6.18
N LEU A 145 5.73 -2.06 -6.31
CA LEU A 145 7.13 -1.57 -6.35
C LEU A 145 7.43 -0.56 -5.23
N GLY A 146 6.45 -0.28 -4.35
CA GLY A 146 6.60 0.62 -3.22
C GLY A 146 7.06 -0.09 -1.94
N THR A 147 7.28 0.69 -0.88
CA THR A 147 7.62 0.18 0.45
C THR A 147 6.37 -0.25 1.22
N GLY A 148 5.31 0.57 1.17
CA GLY A 148 4.03 0.33 1.82
C GLY A 148 3.26 -0.81 1.14
N ASN A 149 2.90 -0.62 -0.14
CA ASN A 149 2.10 -1.55 -0.94
C ASN A 149 0.79 -1.93 -0.23
N LEU A 150 0.12 -0.93 0.33
CA LEU A 150 -0.99 -1.07 1.26
C LEU A 150 -2.17 -1.83 0.65
N LEU A 151 -2.62 -1.43 -0.55
CA LEU A 151 -3.73 -2.14 -1.23
C LEU A 151 -3.33 -3.56 -1.61
N ALA A 152 -2.13 -3.74 -2.19
CA ALA A 152 -1.61 -5.05 -2.58
C ALA A 152 -1.57 -6.02 -1.37
N ARG A 153 -1.22 -5.51 -0.18
CA ARG A 153 -1.36 -6.26 1.07
C ARG A 153 -2.82 -6.61 1.30
N ASN A 154 -3.75 -5.67 1.37
CA ASN A 154 -5.13 -5.98 1.73
C ASN A 154 -5.85 -6.95 0.79
N ILE A 155 -5.37 -7.14 -0.45
CA ILE A 155 -5.89 -8.12 -1.39
C ILE A 155 -5.09 -9.44 -1.48
N ASP A 156 -4.10 -9.63 -0.57
CA ASP A 156 -3.19 -10.76 -0.52
C ASP A 156 -2.40 -11.00 -1.82
N LEU A 157 -1.92 -9.91 -2.42
CA LEU A 157 -1.05 -9.97 -3.58
C LEU A 157 0.39 -10.32 -3.16
N VAL A 158 1.11 -10.98 -4.06
CA VAL A 158 2.56 -11.20 -3.93
C VAL A 158 3.30 -9.87 -4.04
N LEU A 159 4.28 -9.65 -3.16
CA LEU A 159 4.98 -8.35 -3.04
C LEU A 159 6.42 -8.35 -3.58
N ASP A 160 7.03 -9.52 -3.75
CA ASP A 160 8.46 -9.68 -4.08
C ASP A 160 8.72 -10.49 -5.37
N LYS A 161 7.66 -10.76 -6.14
CA LYS A 161 7.70 -11.53 -7.40
C LYS A 161 6.97 -10.77 -8.50
N THR A 162 7.70 -9.90 -9.19
CA THR A 162 7.18 -9.05 -10.28
C THR A 162 6.51 -9.88 -11.38
N GLU A 163 7.13 -10.99 -11.78
CA GLU A 163 6.63 -11.86 -12.84
C GLU A 163 5.29 -12.50 -12.43
N TRP A 164 5.17 -12.93 -11.17
CA TRP A 164 3.91 -13.46 -10.66
C TRP A 164 2.84 -12.37 -10.59
N ALA A 165 3.19 -11.16 -10.14
CA ALA A 165 2.25 -10.03 -10.12
C ALA A 165 1.73 -9.69 -11.53
N LEU A 166 2.60 -9.68 -12.54
CA LEU A 166 2.23 -9.51 -13.95
C LEU A 166 1.28 -10.60 -14.42
N ARG A 167 1.57 -11.88 -14.14
CA ARG A 167 0.68 -12.99 -14.52
C ARG A 167 -0.66 -12.94 -13.79
N ILE A 168 -0.71 -12.51 -12.52
CA ILE A 168 -1.96 -12.23 -11.80
C ILE A 168 -2.72 -11.11 -12.49
N ALA A 169 -2.05 -10.04 -12.91
CA ALA A 169 -2.70 -8.94 -13.60
C ALA A 169 -3.38 -9.39 -14.91
N LEU A 170 -2.73 -10.27 -15.68
CA LEU A 170 -3.30 -10.80 -16.93
C LEU A 170 -4.45 -11.80 -16.68
N TRP A 171 -4.24 -12.78 -15.80
CA TRP A 171 -5.13 -13.95 -15.68
C TRP A 171 -5.76 -14.19 -14.32
N GLY A 172 -5.51 -13.32 -13.35
CA GLY A 172 -6.15 -13.36 -12.04
C GLY A 172 -7.67 -13.25 -12.15
N ARG A 173 -8.39 -13.66 -11.11
CA ARG A 173 -9.83 -13.42 -11.06
C ARG A 173 -10.11 -11.96 -10.76
N ASN A 174 -11.22 -11.46 -11.29
CA ASN A 174 -11.74 -10.16 -10.88
C ASN A 174 -12.31 -10.24 -9.47
N ARG A 175 -12.02 -9.23 -8.66
CA ARG A 175 -12.71 -8.93 -7.40
C ARG A 175 -13.15 -7.48 -7.46
N SER A 176 -14.44 -7.22 -7.34
CA SER A 176 -14.91 -5.86 -7.09
C SER A 176 -14.60 -5.49 -5.65
N ILE A 177 -14.04 -4.32 -5.45
CA ILE A 177 -13.73 -3.73 -4.15
C ILE A 177 -14.32 -2.34 -4.09
N ASP A 178 -14.57 -1.90 -2.87
CA ASP A 178 -15.01 -0.54 -2.61
C ASP A 178 -13.84 0.43 -2.77
N VAL A 179 -14.18 1.69 -3.06
CA VAL A 179 -13.22 2.79 -3.14
C VAL A 179 -13.68 3.91 -2.24
N GLY A 180 -12.78 4.47 -1.45
CA GLY A 180 -13.05 5.66 -0.69
C GLY A 180 -12.93 6.92 -1.55
N GLN A 181 -13.84 7.86 -1.38
CA GLN A 181 -13.74 9.23 -1.86
C GLN A 181 -13.57 10.19 -0.69
N ALA A 182 -12.75 11.22 -0.89
CA ALA A 182 -12.50 12.25 0.10
C ALA A 182 -12.43 13.64 -0.52
N GLN A 183 -12.89 14.64 0.24
CA GLN A 183 -12.76 16.05 -0.09
C GLN A 183 -12.24 16.79 1.14
N ILE A 184 -11.28 17.70 0.93
CA ILE A 184 -10.68 18.50 2.01
C ILE A 184 -11.27 19.91 2.10
N ALA A 185 -12.28 20.22 1.31
CA ALA A 185 -13.09 21.43 1.40
C ALA A 185 -14.50 21.11 0.89
N GLU A 186 -15.53 21.84 1.35
CA GLU A 186 -16.92 21.59 0.95
C GLU A 186 -17.13 21.65 -0.57
N ASP A 187 -16.52 22.63 -1.23
CA ASP A 187 -16.54 22.81 -2.69
C ASP A 187 -15.22 22.36 -3.35
N GLY A 188 -14.48 21.47 -2.69
CA GLY A 188 -13.15 21.04 -3.11
C GLY A 188 -13.14 19.90 -4.13
N ASP A 189 -11.95 19.67 -4.70
CA ASP A 189 -11.72 18.53 -5.57
C ASP A 189 -11.94 17.20 -4.80
N THR A 190 -12.50 16.23 -5.52
CA THR A 190 -12.70 14.88 -5.00
C THR A 190 -11.48 14.03 -5.31
N HIS A 191 -10.93 13.42 -4.26
CA HIS A 191 -9.82 12.50 -4.33
C HIS A 191 -10.28 11.09 -3.96
N VAL A 192 -9.61 10.08 -4.49
CA VAL A 192 -9.86 8.69 -4.08
C VAL A 192 -8.81 8.22 -3.09
N PHE A 193 -9.17 7.26 -2.24
CA PHE A 193 -8.27 6.44 -1.45
C PHE A 193 -8.74 5.00 -1.51
N THR A 194 -7.79 4.06 -1.44
CA THR A 194 -8.06 2.62 -1.59
C THR A 194 -7.98 1.86 -0.28
N VAL A 195 -7.28 2.43 0.71
CA VAL A 195 -7.02 1.79 2.00
C VAL A 195 -7.61 2.62 3.12
N MET A 196 -7.10 3.83 3.32
CA MET A 196 -7.58 4.73 4.38
C MET A 196 -7.18 6.18 4.15
N THR A 197 -7.94 7.08 4.72
CA THR A 197 -7.68 8.51 4.79
C THR A 197 -7.96 8.98 6.20
N GLY A 198 -7.50 10.18 6.56
CA GLY A 198 -7.91 10.80 7.79
C GLY A 198 -7.15 12.06 8.10
N LEU A 199 -7.48 12.62 9.27
CA LEU A 199 -6.89 13.85 9.78
C LEU A 199 -6.25 13.65 11.15
N GLY A 200 -5.29 14.50 11.47
CA GLY A 200 -4.53 14.46 12.74
C GLY A 200 -3.63 13.25 12.87
N PHE A 201 -3.51 12.47 11.80
CA PHE A 201 -2.61 11.34 11.70
C PHE A 201 -1.34 11.79 10.99
N ASP A 202 -0.27 12.03 11.75
CA ASP A 202 1.04 12.27 11.14
C ASP A 202 1.50 10.95 10.49
N ALA A 203 1.60 10.94 9.16
CA ALA A 203 2.05 9.79 8.37
C ALA A 203 3.44 9.28 8.82
N ALA A 204 4.25 10.14 9.44
CA ALA A 204 5.56 9.77 9.99
C ALA A 204 5.47 8.76 11.15
N VAL A 205 4.30 8.61 11.79
CA VAL A 205 4.09 7.75 12.96
C VAL A 205 4.05 6.26 12.60
N MET A 206 3.62 5.91 11.38
CA MET A 206 3.58 4.52 10.93
C MET A 206 4.72 4.15 9.97
N ALA A 207 5.42 5.15 9.42
CA ALA A 207 6.46 4.96 8.41
C ALA A 207 7.82 4.50 8.97
N ASP A 208 8.06 4.58 10.28
CA ASP A 208 9.35 4.21 10.89
C ASP A 208 9.28 2.89 11.68
N THR A 209 8.36 1.99 11.31
CA THR A 209 8.40 0.61 11.81
C THR A 209 9.31 -0.20 10.90
N SER A 210 10.62 0.08 10.99
CA SER A 210 11.63 -0.79 10.45
C SER A 210 11.55 -2.16 11.14
N SER A 211 11.98 -3.19 10.43
CA SER A 211 12.03 -4.60 10.84
C SER A 211 12.95 -4.91 12.04
N GLU A 212 13.25 -3.94 12.90
CA GLU A 212 14.10 -4.05 14.10
C GLU A 212 13.31 -4.22 15.41
N LEU A 213 12.01 -4.52 15.32
CA LEU A 213 11.14 -4.69 16.48
C LEU A 213 11.29 -6.07 17.15
N LYS A 214 12.53 -6.45 17.45
CA LYS A 214 12.89 -7.50 18.41
C LYS A 214 14.22 -7.16 19.10
N THR A 215 14.13 -6.76 20.38
CA THR A 215 14.77 -7.39 21.56
C THR A 215 15.20 -6.34 22.61
N LYS A 216 14.57 -6.44 23.80
CA LYS A 216 15.04 -6.00 25.13
C LYS A 216 15.89 -4.70 25.21
N LEU A 217 15.22 -3.55 25.25
CA LEU A 217 15.39 -2.46 26.24
C LEU A 217 14.64 -1.20 25.74
N GLY A 218 13.60 -0.78 26.48
CA GLY A 218 13.17 0.63 26.52
C GLY A 218 12.12 1.13 25.53
N TRP A 219 10.99 0.43 25.34
CA TRP A 219 9.82 0.99 24.62
C TRP A 219 9.31 2.33 25.19
N LEU A 220 9.64 2.65 26.45
CA LEU A 220 9.39 3.94 27.11
C LEU A 220 10.19 5.10 26.50
N ALA A 221 11.42 4.88 26.01
CA ALA A 221 12.21 5.90 25.32
C ALA A 221 11.63 6.23 23.93
N TYR A 222 10.98 5.25 23.30
CA TYR A 222 10.24 5.45 22.06
C TYR A 222 8.92 6.17 22.28
N VAL A 223 8.25 5.92 23.40
CA VAL A 223 7.13 6.76 23.84
C VAL A 223 7.62 8.19 24.11
N GLU A 224 8.85 8.43 24.56
CA GLU A 224 9.40 9.79 24.77
C GLU A 224 9.83 10.51 23.47
N ALA A 225 10.43 9.80 22.51
CA ALA A 225 10.84 10.33 21.22
C ALA A 225 9.66 10.45 20.24
N GLY A 226 8.82 9.42 20.21
CA GLY A 226 7.54 9.38 19.52
C GLY A 226 6.58 10.41 20.10
N SER A 227 6.43 10.55 21.42
CA SER A 227 5.50 11.54 22.01
C SER A 227 5.79 12.98 21.62
N ARG A 228 7.03 13.38 21.34
CA ARG A 228 7.28 14.74 20.84
C ARG A 228 6.68 15.00 19.45
N LYS A 229 6.43 13.96 18.64
CA LYS A 229 5.75 14.04 17.33
C LYS A 229 4.29 13.53 17.36
N LEU A 230 4.00 12.51 18.17
CA LEU A 230 2.70 11.88 18.45
C LEU A 230 1.76 12.74 19.32
N VAL A 231 2.24 13.85 19.90
CA VAL A 231 1.47 14.74 20.78
C VAL A 231 1.17 16.07 20.05
N GLY A 232 0.81 16.02 18.77
CA GLY A 232 0.09 17.14 18.13
C GLY A 232 -1.14 17.49 18.96
N LYS A 233 -1.39 18.77 19.28
CA LYS A 233 -2.43 19.18 20.24
C LYS A 233 -3.78 18.54 19.88
N PRO A 234 -4.56 18.02 20.86
CA PRO A 234 -5.88 17.51 20.58
C PRO A 234 -6.71 18.56 19.85
N SER A 235 -7.30 18.18 18.73
CA SER A 235 -8.14 19.06 17.92
C SER A 235 -9.60 18.90 18.34
N HIS A 236 -10.32 20.02 18.40
CA HIS A 236 -11.78 19.97 18.54
C HIS A 236 -12.36 19.62 17.18
N VAL A 237 -13.13 18.54 17.15
CA VAL A 237 -13.77 18.04 15.94
C VAL A 237 -15.26 17.91 16.14
N LYS A 238 -16.00 18.20 15.07
CA LYS A 238 -17.39 17.78 14.89
C LYS A 238 -17.40 16.70 13.84
N ILE A 239 -17.99 15.55 14.15
CA ILE A 239 -18.09 14.40 13.26
C ILE A 239 -19.56 14.15 13.02
N THR A 240 -19.99 14.18 11.76
CA THR A 240 -21.36 13.90 11.35
C THR A 240 -21.38 12.64 10.50
N PHE A 241 -22.16 11.64 10.91
CA PHE A 241 -22.33 10.37 10.21
C PHE A 241 -23.57 10.37 9.30
N ASP A 242 -23.76 9.28 8.56
CA ASP A 242 -24.85 9.05 7.61
C ASP A 242 -26.26 9.13 8.21
N ASP A 243 -26.44 8.73 9.46
CA ASP A 243 -27.70 8.78 10.20
C ASP A 243 -27.95 10.13 10.91
N ASP A 244 -27.25 11.19 10.48
CA ASP A 244 -27.22 12.50 11.14
C ASP A 244 -26.72 12.46 12.60
N TYR A 245 -26.16 11.34 13.06
CA TYR A 245 -25.53 11.26 14.37
C TYR A 245 -24.30 12.16 14.41
N ARG A 246 -24.20 12.98 15.46
CA ARG A 246 -23.14 13.97 15.62
C ARG A 246 -22.35 13.76 16.89
N ILE A 247 -21.03 13.73 16.76
CA ILE A 247 -20.09 13.72 17.87
C ILE A 247 -19.35 15.05 17.90
N SER A 248 -19.18 15.64 19.08
CA SER A 248 -18.23 16.73 19.31
C SER A 248 -17.21 16.29 20.36
N ALA A 249 -15.94 16.24 19.99
CA ALA A 249 -14.90 15.69 20.86
C ALA A 249 -13.54 16.37 20.66
N ARG A 250 -12.63 16.16 21.62
CA ARG A 250 -11.20 16.41 21.44
C ARG A 250 -10.53 15.12 21.04
N VAL A 251 -9.97 15.08 19.84
CA VAL A 251 -9.34 13.88 19.28
C VAL A 251 -7.89 14.18 18.91
N ARG A 252 -7.07 13.12 18.86
CA ARG A 252 -5.75 13.16 18.25
C ARG A 252 -5.86 12.93 16.75
N SER A 253 -6.69 11.98 16.35
CA SER A 253 -6.89 11.64 14.95
C SER A 253 -8.27 11.03 14.72
N VAL A 254 -8.78 11.19 13.50
CA VAL A 254 -9.90 10.44 12.97
C VAL A 254 -9.46 9.84 11.65
N LEU A 255 -9.66 8.54 11.48
CA LEU A 255 -9.32 7.78 10.28
C LEU A 255 -10.58 7.13 9.73
N GLY A 256 -10.80 7.17 8.42
CA GLY A 256 -11.78 6.34 7.72
C GLY A 256 -11.05 5.36 6.81
N GLY A 257 -11.29 4.06 6.98
CA GLY A 257 -10.65 3.04 6.16
C GLY A 257 -11.62 2.08 5.51
N ASN A 258 -11.34 1.75 4.26
CA ASN A 258 -11.92 0.61 3.55
C ASN A 258 -11.16 -0.69 3.89
N CYS A 259 -9.89 -0.55 4.27
CA CYS A 259 -8.98 -1.63 4.59
C CYS A 259 -8.29 -1.41 5.92
N GLY A 260 -7.92 -2.49 6.61
CA GLY A 260 -7.34 -2.41 7.93
C GLY A 260 -5.88 -2.80 8.08
N ARG A 261 -5.27 -3.44 7.07
CA ARG A 261 -3.90 -3.94 7.17
C ARG A 261 -2.89 -2.92 6.65
N LEU A 262 -1.89 -2.60 7.47
CA LEU A 262 -0.77 -1.72 7.13
C LEU A 262 0.53 -2.51 6.91
N GLN A 263 1.62 -1.78 6.64
CA GLN A 263 2.97 -2.35 6.59
C GLN A 263 3.35 -2.98 7.94
N GLY A 264 4.21 -4.00 7.91
CA GLY A 264 4.65 -4.71 9.12
C GLY A 264 3.62 -5.68 9.71
N GLY A 265 2.49 -5.90 9.02
CA GLY A 265 1.42 -6.78 9.48
C GLY A 265 0.54 -6.15 10.57
N ILE A 266 0.65 -4.84 10.77
CA ILE A 266 -0.17 -4.09 11.72
C ILE A 266 -1.63 -4.09 11.24
N GLN A 267 -2.54 -4.51 12.11
CA GLN A 267 -3.97 -4.47 11.86
C GLN A 267 -4.58 -3.28 12.61
N LEU A 268 -4.76 -2.16 11.91
CA LEU A 268 -5.31 -0.93 12.48
C LEU A 268 -6.84 -0.97 12.56
N LEU A 269 -7.49 -1.50 11.52
CA LEU A 269 -8.95 -1.69 11.46
C LEU A 269 -9.25 -3.20 11.32
N PRO A 270 -9.28 -3.97 12.42
CA PRO A 270 -9.42 -5.43 12.36
C PRO A 270 -10.74 -5.89 11.75
N ASP A 271 -11.78 -5.06 11.84
CA ASP A 271 -13.14 -5.38 11.39
C ASP A 271 -13.46 -4.82 9.99
N ALA A 272 -12.49 -4.18 9.32
CA ALA A 272 -12.66 -3.61 7.99
C ALA A 272 -12.75 -4.70 6.91
N VAL A 273 -13.76 -4.58 6.05
CA VAL A 273 -14.01 -5.49 4.94
C VAL A 273 -14.05 -4.66 3.66
N ILE A 274 -13.14 -4.97 2.74
CA ILE A 274 -12.85 -4.17 1.53
C ILE A 274 -14.00 -4.07 0.50
N ASP A 275 -15.08 -4.83 0.71
CA ASP A 275 -16.20 -5.00 -0.22
C ASP A 275 -17.56 -5.09 0.50
N ASP A 276 -17.70 -4.55 1.72
CA ASP A 276 -18.96 -4.53 2.48
C ASP A 276 -19.80 -3.24 2.28
N GLY A 277 -19.30 -2.28 1.51
CA GLY A 277 -19.93 -1.01 1.24
C GLY A 277 -19.90 -0.04 2.42
N LEU A 278 -18.98 -0.20 3.37
CA LEU A 278 -18.86 0.63 4.57
C LEU A 278 -17.41 1.12 4.78
N LEU A 279 -17.27 2.30 5.37
CA LEU A 279 -16.01 2.76 5.96
C LEU A 279 -15.98 2.36 7.43
N ASP A 280 -14.85 1.84 7.90
CA ASP A 280 -14.54 1.71 9.32
C ASP A 280 -13.86 3.00 9.80
N VAL A 281 -14.60 3.81 10.54
CA VAL A 281 -14.13 5.08 11.11
C VAL A 281 -13.56 4.86 12.49
N LEU A 282 -12.27 5.12 12.68
CA LEU A 282 -11.55 5.03 13.94
C LEU A 282 -11.28 6.42 14.50
N ILE A 283 -11.81 6.70 15.68
CA ILE A 283 -11.58 7.92 16.44
C ILE A 283 -10.55 7.61 17.53
N VAL A 284 -9.46 8.37 17.56
CA VAL A 284 -8.34 8.18 18.49
C VAL A 284 -8.24 9.38 19.41
N SER A 285 -8.51 9.22 20.71
CA SER A 285 -8.60 10.34 21.67
C SER A 285 -7.82 10.16 22.99
N PRO A 286 -6.54 9.74 22.97
CA PRO A 286 -5.74 9.66 24.20
C PRO A 286 -5.32 11.06 24.71
N LYS A 287 -5.52 11.27 26.01
CA LYS A 287 -5.24 12.52 26.73
C LYS A 287 -3.81 12.62 27.24
N ASN A 288 -3.16 11.50 27.52
CA ASN A 288 -1.81 11.44 28.10
C ASN A 288 -1.02 10.22 27.61
N LEU A 289 0.25 10.15 27.99
CA LEU A 289 1.18 9.08 27.59
C LEU A 289 0.67 7.68 27.97
N GLY A 290 0.11 7.51 29.16
CA GLY A 290 -0.43 6.20 29.59
C GLY A 290 -1.60 5.73 28.72
N GLN A 291 -2.46 6.65 28.30
CA GLN A 291 -3.56 6.35 27.36
C GLN A 291 -3.05 5.96 25.98
N TRP A 292 -1.97 6.59 25.51
CA TRP A 292 -1.29 6.20 24.27
C TRP A 292 -0.73 4.78 24.32
N VAL A 293 -0.19 4.34 25.45
CA VAL A 293 0.23 2.93 25.63
C VAL A 293 -0.95 1.98 25.43
N GLY A 294 -2.12 2.33 25.96
CA GLY A 294 -3.36 1.58 25.75
C GLY A 294 -3.75 1.46 24.28
N VAL A 295 -3.67 2.55 23.52
CA VAL A 295 -3.93 2.56 22.07
C VAL A 295 -2.96 1.63 21.35
N VAL A 296 -1.65 1.76 21.58
CA VAL A 296 -0.63 0.91 20.93
C VAL A 296 -0.84 -0.57 21.28
N ALA A 297 -1.08 -0.89 22.55
CA ALA A 297 -1.36 -2.25 22.98
C ALA A 297 -2.61 -2.84 22.29
N SER A 298 -3.66 -2.01 22.08
CA SER A 298 -4.87 -2.44 21.36
C SER A 298 -4.61 -2.74 19.89
N VAL A 299 -3.76 -1.96 19.21
CA VAL A 299 -3.38 -2.18 17.81
C VAL A 299 -2.55 -3.45 17.68
N ILE A 300 -1.53 -3.65 18.53
CA ILE A 300 -0.70 -4.87 18.53
C ILE A 300 -1.55 -6.11 18.83
N GLY A 301 -2.54 -5.99 19.72
CA GLY A 301 -3.45 -7.06 20.08
C GLY A 301 -4.59 -7.30 19.07
N GLY A 302 -4.68 -6.53 17.98
CA GLY A 302 -5.76 -6.64 16.99
C GLY A 302 -7.14 -6.25 17.54
N LYS A 303 -7.19 -5.42 18.59
CA LYS A 303 -8.40 -4.97 19.29
C LYS A 303 -8.62 -3.46 19.17
N ALA A 304 -8.02 -2.82 18.17
CA ALA A 304 -8.09 -1.37 17.98
C ALA A 304 -9.53 -0.83 17.88
N SER A 305 -10.48 -1.60 17.33
CA SER A 305 -11.89 -1.21 17.22
C SER A 305 -12.63 -1.08 18.56
N LYS A 306 -12.15 -1.78 19.60
CA LYS A 306 -12.72 -1.79 20.96
C LYS A 306 -11.67 -1.43 22.02
N GLY A 307 -10.65 -0.70 21.61
CA GLY A 307 -9.49 -0.36 22.43
C GLY A 307 -9.80 0.69 23.48
N LEU A 308 -8.99 0.73 24.53
CA LEU A 308 -9.06 1.81 25.50
C LEU A 308 -8.62 3.11 24.81
N HIS A 309 -9.51 4.12 24.75
CA HIS A 309 -9.29 5.41 24.07
C HIS A 309 -9.36 5.41 22.54
N THR A 310 -9.95 4.36 21.98
CA THR A 310 -10.40 4.34 20.59
C THR A 310 -11.89 4.05 20.52
N GLU A 311 -12.56 4.63 19.54
CA GLU A 311 -13.93 4.33 19.19
C GLU A 311 -13.98 4.01 17.70
N SER A 312 -14.71 2.95 17.33
CA SER A 312 -14.92 2.61 15.93
C SER A 312 -16.39 2.62 15.57
N ARG A 313 -16.69 3.11 14.37
CA ARG A 313 -18.04 3.15 13.82
C ARG A 313 -18.00 2.86 12.32
N LYS A 314 -18.92 2.01 11.86
CA LYS A 314 -19.13 1.80 10.43
C LYS A 314 -20.15 2.79 9.89
N CYS A 315 -19.91 3.34 8.72
CA CYS A 315 -20.83 4.26 8.02
C CYS A 315 -20.52 4.31 6.53
N GLN A 316 -21.47 4.76 5.71
CA GLN A 316 -21.21 5.00 4.28
C GLN A 316 -20.58 6.37 4.02
N LYS A 317 -20.94 7.36 4.82
CA LYS A 317 -20.48 8.75 4.72
C LYS A 317 -20.19 9.30 6.09
N VAL A 318 -19.14 10.10 6.17
CA VAL A 318 -18.80 10.85 7.38
C VAL A 318 -18.17 12.19 6.99
N VAL A 319 -18.53 13.25 7.71
CA VAL A 319 -17.95 14.58 7.56
C VAL A 319 -17.31 14.97 8.87
N ILE A 320 -16.06 15.43 8.80
CA ILE A 320 -15.28 15.87 9.96
C ILE A 320 -14.91 17.33 9.76
N GLU A 321 -15.31 18.17 10.70
CA GLU A 321 -14.98 19.58 10.75
C GLU A 321 -14.09 19.85 11.96
N THR A 322 -13.03 20.62 11.80
CA THR A 322 -12.10 20.99 12.86
C THR A 322 -12.02 22.50 13.03
N HIS A 323 -11.73 22.97 14.24
CA HIS A 323 -11.60 24.42 14.50
C HIS A 323 -10.30 25.03 13.96
N GLU A 324 -9.24 24.22 13.87
CA GLU A 324 -7.92 24.61 13.40
C GLU A 324 -7.53 23.70 12.23
N GLU A 325 -6.70 24.18 11.31
CA GLU A 325 -6.20 23.34 10.22
C GLU A 325 -5.36 22.18 10.76
N VAL A 326 -5.69 20.95 10.34
CA VAL A 326 -4.99 19.72 10.73
C VAL A 326 -4.47 19.02 9.48
N ASP A 327 -3.33 18.35 9.58
CA ASP A 327 -2.79 17.52 8.50
C ASP A 327 -3.79 16.45 8.06
N VAL A 328 -3.93 16.29 6.75
CA VAL A 328 -4.76 15.30 6.08
C VAL A 328 -3.87 14.41 5.22
N GLN A 329 -4.22 13.13 5.14
CA GLN A 329 -3.50 12.14 4.33
C GLN A 329 -4.46 11.24 3.55
N PHE A 330 -4.04 10.80 2.37
CA PHE A 330 -4.69 9.74 1.59
C PHE A 330 -3.74 8.56 1.42
N ASP A 331 -4.11 7.36 1.85
CA ASP A 331 -3.29 6.14 1.77
C ASP A 331 -1.83 6.30 2.26
N GLY A 332 -1.62 7.17 3.25
CA GLY A 332 -0.32 7.50 3.84
C GLY A 332 0.40 8.70 3.22
N ASP A 333 -0.07 9.23 2.08
CA ASP A 333 0.51 10.41 1.45
C ASP A 333 -0.11 11.69 2.02
N PRO A 334 0.69 12.64 2.54
CA PRO A 334 0.20 13.94 2.99
C PRO A 334 -0.37 14.76 1.83
N VAL A 335 -1.55 15.36 2.02
CA VAL A 335 -2.19 16.22 1.00
C VAL A 335 -2.32 17.69 1.43
N GLY A 336 -1.80 18.01 2.60
CA GLY A 336 -1.83 19.36 3.18
C GLY A 336 -2.64 19.40 4.48
N ARG A 337 -3.04 20.61 4.86
CA ARG A 337 -3.82 20.85 6.08
C ARG A 337 -5.20 21.37 5.72
N SER A 338 -6.21 20.98 6.48
CA SER A 338 -7.58 21.47 6.30
C SER A 338 -8.35 21.51 7.61
N THR A 339 -9.42 22.31 7.62
CA THR A 339 -10.46 22.30 8.65
C THR A 339 -11.62 21.36 8.32
N TYR A 340 -11.59 20.71 7.16
CA TYR A 340 -12.68 19.90 6.65
C TYR A 340 -12.16 18.61 6.03
N LEU A 341 -12.86 17.51 6.29
CA LEU A 341 -12.68 16.23 5.63
C LEU A 341 -14.01 15.51 5.50
N ALA A 342 -14.55 15.44 4.29
CA ALA A 342 -15.65 14.53 3.96
C ALA A 342 -15.09 13.22 3.41
N MET A 343 -15.65 12.10 3.83
CA MET A 343 -15.30 10.77 3.35
C MET A 343 -16.57 10.01 2.99
N GLN A 344 -16.54 9.28 1.88
CA GLN A 344 -17.63 8.43 1.44
C GLN A 344 -17.09 7.16 0.79
N VAL A 345 -17.75 6.04 1.00
CA VAL A 345 -17.46 4.80 0.27
C VAL A 345 -18.26 4.72 -1.03
N LEU A 346 -17.61 4.26 -2.09
CA LEU A 346 -18.23 3.86 -3.35
C LEU A 346 -18.23 2.33 -3.43
N PRO A 347 -19.39 1.68 -3.19
CA PRO A 347 -19.46 0.22 -3.17
C PRO A 347 -19.10 -0.40 -4.53
N SER A 348 -18.26 -1.43 -4.51
CA SER A 348 -17.87 -2.23 -5.69
C SER A 348 -17.37 -1.40 -6.89
N ALA A 349 -16.79 -0.23 -6.62
CA ALA A 349 -16.47 0.76 -7.64
C ALA A 349 -15.17 0.47 -8.41
N LEU A 350 -14.31 -0.43 -7.92
CA LEU A 350 -13.07 -0.80 -8.61
C LEU A 350 -12.97 -2.32 -8.76
N ARG A 351 -12.65 -2.79 -9.97
CA ARG A 351 -12.34 -4.20 -10.21
C ARG A 351 -10.85 -4.40 -10.15
N VAL A 352 -10.37 -5.25 -9.25
CA VAL A 352 -8.95 -5.59 -9.13
C VAL A 352 -8.69 -7.05 -9.52
N ARG A 353 -7.53 -7.31 -10.11
CA ARG A 353 -7.02 -8.66 -10.39
C ARG A 353 -6.35 -9.22 -9.17
N VAL A 354 -6.88 -10.33 -8.67
CA VAL A 354 -6.33 -11.07 -7.53
C VAL A 354 -6.05 -12.52 -7.94
N PRO A 355 -5.10 -13.20 -7.28
CA PRO A 355 -4.81 -14.57 -7.65
C PRO A 355 -6.03 -15.47 -7.45
N THR A 356 -6.27 -16.37 -8.40
CA THR A 356 -7.28 -17.42 -8.30
C THR A 356 -6.95 -18.37 -7.14
N THR A 357 -7.91 -19.19 -6.72
CA THR A 357 -7.68 -20.18 -5.66
C THR A 357 -6.50 -21.10 -6.01
N GLU A 358 -6.35 -21.47 -7.28
CA GLU A 358 -5.26 -22.35 -7.73
C GLU A 358 -3.91 -21.62 -7.76
N GLN A 359 -3.88 -20.40 -8.30
CA GLN A 359 -2.67 -19.55 -8.25
C GLN A 359 -2.21 -19.32 -6.81
N ARG A 360 -3.14 -19.08 -5.87
CA ARG A 360 -2.81 -18.96 -4.43
C ARG A 360 -2.12 -20.20 -3.87
N LYS A 361 -2.55 -21.41 -4.26
CA LYS A 361 -1.87 -22.66 -3.86
C LYS A 361 -0.46 -22.74 -4.44
N GLN A 362 -0.31 -22.42 -5.73
CA GLN A 362 0.99 -22.45 -6.42
C GLN A 362 1.98 -21.42 -5.84
N ILE A 363 1.53 -20.20 -5.55
CA ILE A 363 2.31 -19.15 -4.87
C ILE A 363 2.79 -19.66 -3.52
N ARG A 364 1.89 -20.22 -2.69
CA ARG A 364 2.24 -20.75 -1.36
C ARG A 364 3.22 -21.91 -1.42
N ALA A 365 3.13 -22.75 -2.44
CA ALA A 365 4.06 -23.85 -2.67
C ALA A 365 5.41 -23.41 -3.24
N GLY A 366 5.59 -22.13 -3.60
CA GLY A 366 6.78 -21.66 -4.31
C GLY A 366 6.91 -22.25 -5.72
N ALA A 367 5.84 -22.83 -6.24
CA ALA A 367 5.84 -23.70 -7.41
C ALA A 367 5.16 -23.07 -8.63
N TRP A 368 4.81 -21.78 -8.57
CA TRP A 368 4.25 -21.12 -9.74
C TRP A 368 5.37 -20.93 -10.78
N PRO A 369 5.28 -21.56 -11.97
CA PRO A 369 6.26 -21.35 -13.04
C PRO A 369 6.48 -19.85 -13.26
N VAL A 370 7.74 -19.47 -13.49
CA VAL A 370 8.14 -18.11 -13.87
C VAL A 370 8.47 -18.16 -15.35
#